data_AF-A0A395UX95-F1
#
_entry.id   AF-A0A395UX95-F1
#
_cell.length_a   1.000
_cell.length_b   1.000
_cell.length_c   1.000
_cell.angle_alpha   90.00
_cell.angle_beta   90.00
_cell.angle_gamma   90.00
#
_symmetry.space_group_name_H-M   'P 1'
#
loop_
_entity.id
_entity.type
_entity.pdbx_description
1 polymer ?
#
loop_
_entity_poly.entity_id
_entity_poly.type
_entity_poly.pdbx_seq_one_letter_code
_entity_poly.pdbx_strand_id
1 'polypeptide(L)' 'GRKVLIKTDMLELFMEANEGRDLRDKGNVKAVTRNGST' A
#
# COMPACT_ATOMS: atom_id res chain seq x y z
N GLY A 1 -11.06 4.58 -15.78
CA GLY A 1 -10.44 4.09 -14.53
C GLY A 1 -10.75 5.05 -13.40
N ARG A 2 -10.94 4.56 -12.18
CA ARG A 2 -11.16 5.41 -10.99
C ARG A 2 -9.81 5.96 -10.52
N LYS A 3 -9.70 7.29 -10.38
CA LYS A 3 -8.52 7.93 -9.78
C LYS A 3 -8.77 8.10 -8.28
N VAL A 4 -7.79 7.72 -7.46
CA VAL A 4 -7.85 7.80 -6.00
C VAL A 4 -6.70 8.68 -5.52
N LEU A 5 -6.97 9.60 -4.60
CA LEU A 5 -5.95 10.38 -3.93
C LEU A 5 -5.44 9.58 -2.73
N ILE A 6 -4.13 9.35 -2.68
CA ILE A 6 -3.46 8.60 -1.60
C ILE A 6 -2.40 9.51 -0.99
N LYS A 7 -2.30 9.53 0.34
CA LYS A 7 -1.28 10.30 1.05
C LYS A 7 0.10 9.66 0.85
N THR A 8 1.12 10.46 0.60
CA THR A 8 2.46 10.00 0.20
C THR A 8 3.07 8.98 1.16
N ASP A 9 2.98 9.24 2.46
CA ASP A 9 3.50 8.35 3.51
C ASP A 9 2.84 6.95 3.53
N MET A 10 1.56 6.85 3.18
CA MET A 10 0.88 5.56 2.99
C MET A 10 1.34 4.84 1.74
N LEU A 11 1.59 5.59 0.67
CA LEU A 11 2.08 5.01 -0.58
C LEU A 11 3.49 4.45 -0.40
N GLU A 12 4.39 5.19 0.25
CA GLU A 12 5.76 4.74 0.54
C GLU A 12 5.77 3.45 1.36
N LEU A 13 5.05 3.43 2.49
CA LEU A 13 4.92 2.23 3.33
C LEU A 13 4.33 1.03 2.55
N PHE A 14 3.32 1.28 1.72
CA PHE A 14 2.71 0.24 0.90
C PHE A 14 3.69 -0.32 -0.13
N MET A 15 4.43 0.55 -0.82
CA MET A 15 5.38 0.15 -1.86
C MET A 15 6.54 -0.65 -1.27
N GLU A 16 7.07 -0.24 -0.12
CA GLU A 16 8.14 -0.95 0.58
C GLU A 16 7.67 -2.33 1.07
N ALA A 17 6.52 -2.40 1.74
CA ALA A 17 5.98 -3.66 2.25
C ALA A 17 5.60 -4.67 1.15
N ASN A 18 5.45 -4.20 -0.09
CA ASN A 18 5.03 -4.99 -1.24
C ASN A 18 6.08 -5.11 -2.35
N GLU A 19 7.34 -4.79 -2.08
CA GLU A 19 8.42 -4.96 -3.06
C GLU A 19 8.47 -6.41 -3.59
N GLY A 20 8.57 -6.55 -4.92
CA GLY A 20 8.62 -7.84 -5.60
C GLY A 20 7.30 -8.64 -5.67
N ARG A 21 6.17 -8.06 -5.21
CA ARG A 21 4.84 -8.70 -5.30
C ARG A 21 4.07 -8.20 -6.52
N ASP A 22 3.18 -9.05 -7.03
CA ASP A 22 2.22 -8.62 -8.06
C ASP A 22 1.10 -7.80 -7.41
N LEU A 23 1.14 -6.48 -7.62
CA LEU A 23 0.14 -5.55 -7.09
C LEU A 23 -1.24 -5.67 -7.75
N ARG A 24 -1.37 -6.44 -8.84
CA ARG A 24 -2.64 -6.74 -9.50
C ARG A 24 -3.34 -7.94 -8.88
N ASP A 25 -2.60 -8.82 -8.22
CA ASP A 25 -3.15 -9.97 -7.51
C ASP A 25 -3.41 -9.62 -6.04
N LYS A 26 -4.69 -9.53 -5.68
CA LYS A 26 -5.14 -9.24 -4.31
C LYS A 26 -4.65 -10.30 -3.30
N GLY A 27 -4.46 -11.55 -3.73
CA GLY A 27 -3.95 -12.63 -2.87
C GLY A 27 -2.45 -12.50 -2.58
N ASN A 28 -1.71 -11.78 -3.42
CA ASN A 28 -0.28 -11.64 -3.31
C ASN A 28 0.15 -10.37 -2.54
N VAL A 29 -0.71 -9.34 -2.46
CA VAL A 29 -0.40 -8.10 -1.73
C VAL A 29 -0.56 -8.24 -0.21
N LYS A 30 0.36 -7.60 0.52
CA LYS A 30 0.27 -7.38 1.97
C LYS A 30 -0.53 -6.13 2.29
N ALA A 31 -1.44 -6.25 3.23
CA ALA A 31 -2.12 -5.11 3.82
C ALA A 31 -1.15 -4.29 4.67
N VAL A 32 -1.22 -2.96 4.54
CA VAL A 32 -0.50 -2.03 5.42
C VAL A 32 -1.51 -1.25 6.27
N THR A 33 -1.17 -1.05 7.54
CA THR A 33 -1.96 -0.21 8.46
C THR A 33 -1.08 0.95 8.87
N ARG A 34 -1.65 2.16 8.87
CA ARG A 34 -0.98 3.29 9.51
C ARG A 34 -0.96 3.02 11.00
N ASN A 35 0.23 2.88 11.59
CA ASN A 35 0.35 3.01 13.03
C ASN A 35 -0.04 4.45 13.36
N GLY A 36 -1.26 4.63 13.88
CA GLY A 36 -1.64 5.88 14.49
C GLY A 36 -0.64 6.13 15.60
N SER A 37 0.12 7.22 15.51
CA SER A 37 0.72 7.80 16.70
C SER A 37 -0.41 7.93 17.72
N THR A 38 -0.28 7.21 18.84
CA THR A 38 -1.00 7.54 20.08
C THR A 38 -0.90 9.02 20.38
#